data_AF-A0A944I4W3-F1
#
_entry.id   AF-A0A944I4W3-F1
#
_cell.length_a   1.000
_cell.length_b   1.000
_cell.length_c   1.000
_cell.angle_alpha   90.00
_cell.angle_beta   90.00
_cell.angle_gamma   90.00
#
_symmetry.space_group_name_H-M   'P 1'
#
loop_
_entity.id
_entity.type
_entity.pdbx_description
1 polymer ?
#
loop_
_entity_poly.entity_id
_entity_poly.type
_entity_poly.pdbx_seq_one_letter_code
_entity_poly.pdbx_strand_id
1 'polypeptide(L)'
;MNSRAAKAEFTVDGTRYAITRDDVEAAASRLAPADSEAFNQHRAWYALVGTGLYYVTELINEAAHSELNDVKTARLALDSLGFPVLSWAWGDLLHTGHPAHTAAS
;
A
#
# COMPACT_ATOMS: atom_id res chain seq x y z
N MET A 1 1.63 21.08 3.87
CA MET A 1 0.73 20.15 3.16
C MET A 1 1.34 19.90 1.79
N ASN A 2 1.91 18.72 1.55
CA ASN A 2 2.36 18.34 0.21
C ASN A 2 1.11 18.18 -0.67
N SER A 3 1.08 18.85 -1.81
CA SER A 3 0.03 18.66 -2.81
C SER A 3 0.02 17.20 -3.25
N ARG A 4 -1.07 16.48 -3.01
CA ARG A 4 -1.25 15.08 -3.41
C ARG A 4 -1.29 14.98 -4.94
N ALA A 5 -0.76 13.90 -5.49
CA ALA A 5 -0.76 13.70 -6.94
C ALA A 5 -2.17 13.40 -7.43
N ALA A 6 -2.55 13.94 -8.59
CA ALA A 6 -3.82 13.60 -9.25
C ALA A 6 -3.83 12.16 -9.80
N LYS A 7 -2.63 11.64 -10.10
CA LYS A 7 -2.40 10.27 -10.61
C LYS A 7 -1.11 9.73 -10.02
N ALA A 8 -1.07 8.41 -9.80
CA ALA A 8 0.15 7.67 -9.59
C ALA A 8 0.55 7.00 -10.90
N GLU A 9 1.81 7.16 -11.29
CA GLU A 9 2.37 6.56 -12.50
C GLU A 9 3.48 5.59 -12.13
N PHE A 10 3.50 4.44 -12.81
CA PHE A 10 4.52 3.41 -12.61
C PHE A 10 4.63 2.53 -13.86
N THR A 11 5.63 1.64 -13.88
CA THR A 11 5.89 0.75 -15.01
C THR A 11 5.87 -0.70 -14.53
N VAL A 12 5.19 -1.58 -15.28
CA VAL A 12 5.22 -3.04 -15.11
C VAL A 12 5.66 -3.65 -16.43
N ASP A 13 6.76 -4.41 -16.43
CA ASP A 13 7.32 -5.08 -17.61
C ASP A 13 7.44 -4.17 -18.86
N GLY A 14 7.88 -2.94 -18.65
CA GLY A 14 8.03 -1.94 -19.71
C GLY A 14 6.75 -1.22 -20.14
N THR A 15 5.58 -1.63 -19.64
CA THR A 15 4.30 -0.96 -19.87
C THR A 15 4.07 0.09 -18.79
N ARG A 16 3.75 1.33 -19.18
CA ARG A 16 3.44 2.42 -18.24
C ARG A 16 1.97 2.42 -17.88
N TYR A 17 1.69 2.50 -16.59
CA TYR A 17 0.36 2.59 -16.01
C TYR A 17 0.18 3.93 -15.31
N ALA A 18 -1.06 4.40 -15.29
CA ALA A 18 -1.47 5.57 -14.53
C ALA A 18 -2.81 5.27 -13.88
N ILE A 19 -2.88 5.37 -12.56
CA ILE A 19 -4.11 5.18 -11.78
C ILE A 19 -4.42 6.42 -10.97
N THR A 20 -5.69 6.61 -10.66
CA THR A 20 -6.22 7.68 -9.82
C THR A 20 -6.59 7.16 -8.45
N ARG A 21 -6.98 8.07 -7.56
CA ARG A 21 -7.57 7.73 -6.28
C ARG A 21 -8.87 6.93 -6.43
N ASP A 22 -9.73 7.33 -7.38
CA ASP A 22 -11.03 6.69 -7.61
C ASP A 22 -10.86 5.25 -8.11
N ASP A 23 -9.84 4.98 -8.93
CA ASP A 23 -9.52 3.62 -9.38
C ASP A 23 -9.17 2.70 -8.20
N VAL A 24 -8.42 3.23 -7.22
CA VAL A 24 -8.05 2.50 -6.00
C VAL A 24 -9.25 2.27 -5.10
N GLU A 25 -10.12 3.26 -4.93
CA GLU A 25 -11.35 3.12 -4.13
C GLU A 25 -12.33 2.13 -4.79
N ALA A 26 -12.43 2.14 -6.12
CA ALA A 26 -13.19 1.16 -6.88
C ALA A 26 -12.59 -0.25 -6.74
N ALA A 27 -11.27 -0.39 -6.81
CA ALA A 27 -10.59 -1.67 -6.60
C ALA A 27 -10.85 -2.24 -5.20
N ALA A 28 -10.74 -1.40 -4.17
CA ALA A 28 -11.04 -1.79 -2.79
C ALA A 28 -12.47 -2.34 -2.64
N SER A 29 -13.45 -1.77 -3.35
CA SER A 29 -14.85 -2.26 -3.31
C SER A 29 -15.04 -3.67 -3.89
N ARG A 30 -14.08 -4.18 -4.67
CA ARG A 30 -14.11 -5.50 -5.31
C ARG A 30 -13.26 -6.54 -4.58
N LEU A 31 -12.36 -6.10 -3.69
CA LEU A 31 -11.47 -6.97 -2.92
C LEU A 31 -12.05 -7.23 -1.53
N ALA A 32 -11.73 -8.41 -0.99
CA ALA A 32 -11.91 -8.64 0.43
C ALA A 32 -10.80 -7.89 1.22
N PRO A 33 -11.14 -7.19 2.31
CA PRO A 33 -10.12 -6.58 3.17
C PRO A 33 -9.24 -7.67 3.80
N ALA A 34 -7.93 -7.45 3.78
CA ALA A 34 -6.94 -8.39 4.30
C ALA A 34 -6.99 -8.55 5.83
N ASP A 35 -7.59 -7.61 6.56
CA ASP A 35 -7.91 -7.73 7.98
C ASP A 35 -9.02 -8.75 8.28
N SER A 36 -9.66 -9.30 7.26
CA SER A 36 -10.63 -10.41 7.37
C SER A 36 -10.05 -11.80 7.08
N GLU A 37 -8.77 -11.90 6.70
CA GLU A 37 -8.11 -13.14 6.30
C GLU A 37 -7.08 -13.67 7.32
N ALA A 38 -6.64 -14.92 7.13
CA ALA A 38 -5.54 -15.49 7.90
C ALA A 38 -4.23 -14.77 7.56
N PHE A 39 -3.57 -14.25 8.59
CA PHE A 39 -2.37 -13.44 8.48
C PHE A 39 -1.20 -14.17 7.77
N ASN A 40 -0.46 -13.47 6.89
CA ASN A 40 0.71 -13.99 6.19
C ASN A 40 1.95 -13.08 6.37
N GLN A 41 3.04 -13.63 6.91
CA GLN A 41 4.31 -12.88 7.12
C GLN A 41 4.98 -12.36 5.85
N HIS A 42 4.68 -12.96 4.70
CA HIS A 42 5.16 -12.49 3.39
C HIS A 42 4.37 -11.27 2.89
N ARG A 43 3.32 -10.86 3.61
CA ARG A 43 2.49 -9.69 3.33
C ARG A 43 2.70 -8.63 4.41
N ALA A 44 3.71 -7.79 4.24
CA ALA A 44 4.10 -6.80 5.25
C ALA A 44 3.51 -5.40 5.08
N TRP A 45 3.01 -5.03 3.89
CA TRP A 45 2.58 -3.67 3.55
C TRP A 45 1.12 -3.59 3.13
N TYR A 46 0.40 -2.64 3.71
CA TYR A 46 -1.04 -2.45 3.51
C TYR A 46 -1.35 -0.98 3.25
N ALA A 47 -2.44 -0.72 2.52
CA ALA A 47 -3.04 0.60 2.43
C ALA A 47 -4.41 0.59 3.10
N LEU A 48 -4.69 1.67 3.84
CA LEU A 48 -6.01 1.92 4.41
C LEU A 48 -6.90 2.62 3.37
N VAL A 49 -7.96 1.94 2.93
CA VAL A 49 -8.97 2.49 2.02
C VAL A 49 -10.33 2.40 2.71
N GLY A 50 -10.94 3.56 2.96
CA GLY A 50 -12.10 3.64 3.86
C GLY A 50 -11.71 3.13 5.26
N THR A 51 -12.32 2.02 5.67
CA THR A 51 -12.02 1.36 6.95
C THR A 51 -11.31 0.00 6.79
N GLY A 52 -11.03 -0.43 5.56
CA GLY A 52 -10.42 -1.75 5.29
C GLY A 52 -8.92 -1.66 5.01
N LEU A 53 -8.17 -2.69 5.41
CA LEU A 53 -6.77 -2.84 5.07
C LEU A 53 -6.63 -3.73 3.84
N TYR A 54 -5.92 -3.26 2.83
CA TYR A 54 -5.71 -4.03 1.59
C TYR A 54 -4.22 -4.20 1.34
N TYR A 55 -3.82 -5.38 0.86
CA TYR A 55 -2.43 -5.61 0.51
C TYR A 55 -2.05 -4.73 -0.68
N VAL A 56 -0.94 -4.00 -0.57
CA VAL A 56 -0.63 -2.92 -1.52
C VAL A 56 -0.52 -3.40 -2.97
N THR A 57 0.02 -4.60 -3.23
CA THR A 57 0.16 -5.11 -4.60
C THR A 57 -1.16 -5.61 -5.15
N GLU A 58 -2.01 -6.27 -4.35
CA GLU A 58 -3.33 -6.72 -4.79
C GLU A 58 -4.21 -5.55 -5.17
N LEU A 59 -4.19 -4.50 -4.34
CA LEU A 59 -4.95 -3.28 -4.58
C LEU A 59 -4.53 -2.57 -5.88
N ILE A 60 -3.22 -2.47 -6.15
CA ILE A 60 -2.71 -1.87 -7.38
C ILE A 60 -2.99 -2.76 -8.60
N ASN A 61 -2.84 -4.08 -8.46
CA ASN A 61 -3.13 -5.01 -9.54
C ASN A 61 -4.59 -4.96 -9.96
N GLU A 62 -5.50 -4.86 -9.00
CA GLU A 62 -6.92 -4.71 -9.25
C GLU A 62 -7.28 -3.33 -9.82
N ALA A 63 -6.62 -2.26 -9.39
CA ALA A 63 -6.86 -0.90 -9.90
C ALA A 63 -6.31 -0.69 -11.32
N ALA A 64 -5.15 -1.27 -11.64
CA ALA A 64 -4.46 -1.09 -12.91
C ALA A 64 -4.69 -2.23 -13.90
N HIS A 65 -5.38 -3.30 -13.50
CA HIS A 65 -5.50 -4.56 -14.23
C HIS A 65 -4.13 -5.08 -14.70
N SER A 66 -3.20 -5.22 -13.75
CA SER A 66 -1.80 -5.59 -14.00
C SER A 66 -1.31 -6.67 -13.04
N GLU A 67 -0.12 -7.23 -13.30
CA GLU A 67 0.57 -8.19 -12.41
C GLU A 67 1.84 -7.58 -11.80
N LEU A 68 1.70 -6.46 -11.09
CA LEU A 68 2.79 -5.86 -10.34
C LEU A 68 3.13 -6.72 -9.10
N ASN A 69 4.37 -7.20 -9.07
CA ASN A 69 4.95 -7.91 -7.91
C ASN A 69 5.86 -7.03 -7.05
N ASP A 70 6.25 -5.83 -7.52
CA ASP A 70 7.10 -4.92 -6.75
C ASP A 70 6.30 -4.13 -5.70
N VAL A 71 6.38 -4.62 -4.46
CA VAL A 71 5.77 -4.01 -3.27
C VAL A 71 6.22 -2.56 -3.06
N LYS A 72 7.47 -2.20 -3.42
CA LYS A 72 7.96 -0.83 -3.26
C LYS A 72 7.24 0.13 -4.19
N THR A 73 7.11 -0.24 -5.47
CA THR A 73 6.33 0.55 -6.43
C THR A 73 4.88 0.70 -5.98
N ALA A 74 4.24 -0.40 -5.55
CA ALA A 74 2.86 -0.38 -5.11
C ALA A 74 2.62 0.58 -3.93
N ARG A 75 3.44 0.48 -2.88
CA ARG A 75 3.27 1.31 -1.67
C ARG A 75 3.55 2.80 -1.92
N LEU A 76 4.52 3.13 -2.79
CA LEU A 76 4.81 4.52 -3.14
C LEU A 76 3.73 5.13 -4.03
N ALA A 77 3.15 4.34 -4.94
CA ALA A 77 2.00 4.78 -5.74
C ALA A 77 0.81 5.15 -4.84
N LEU A 78 0.46 4.29 -3.87
CA LEU A 78 -0.64 4.52 -2.94
C LEU A 78 -0.38 5.72 -2.01
N ASP A 79 0.84 5.88 -1.51
CA ASP A 79 1.24 7.04 -0.71
C ASP A 79 1.12 8.35 -1.51
N SER A 80 1.53 8.36 -2.79
CA SER A 80 1.42 9.54 -3.65
C SER A 80 -0.03 10.00 -3.91
N LEU A 81 -0.98 9.04 -3.89
CA LEU A 81 -2.42 9.27 -3.96
C LEU A 81 -3.04 9.65 -2.60
N GLY A 82 -2.23 9.68 -1.55
CA GLY A 82 -2.60 10.10 -0.20
C GLY A 82 -3.35 9.06 0.61
N PHE A 83 -3.21 7.77 0.28
CA PHE A 83 -3.69 6.70 1.15
C PHE A 83 -2.68 6.47 2.29
N PRO A 84 -3.15 6.30 3.54
CA PRO A 84 -2.28 5.86 4.62
C PRO A 84 -1.70 4.48 4.28
N VAL A 85 -0.38 4.39 4.23
CA VAL A 85 0.35 3.13 4.03
C VAL A 85 0.91 2.69 5.37
N LEU A 86 0.62 1.45 5.72
CA LEU A 86 0.98 0.83 6.98
C LEU A 86 1.88 -0.38 6.70
N SER A 87 2.84 -0.63 7.60
CA SER A 87 3.53 -1.92 7.61
C SER A 87 3.38 -2.57 8.97
N TRP A 88 3.28 -3.90 8.98
CA TRP A 88 3.37 -4.63 10.24
C TRP A 88 4.80 -4.56 10.76
N ALA A 89 4.91 -4.28 12.07
CA ALA A 89 6.17 -4.38 12.78
C ALA A 89 6.51 -5.85 13.00
N TRP A 90 7.78 -6.19 12.78
CA TRP A 90 8.33 -7.53 12.98
C TRP A 90 9.67 -7.46 13.70
N GLY A 91 10.03 -8.54 14.39
CA GLY A 91 11.37 -8.74 14.95
C GLY A 91 11.85 -7.55 15.77
N ASP A 92 12.99 -6.99 15.39
CA ASP A 92 13.64 -5.90 16.11
C ASP A 92 12.74 -4.67 16.29
N LEU A 93 11.83 -4.36 15.36
CA LEU A 93 10.89 -3.23 15.54
C LEU A 93 9.94 -3.45 16.73
N LEU A 94 9.54 -4.70 16.98
CA LEU A 94 8.72 -5.06 18.15
C LEU A 94 9.55 -5.11 19.44
N HIS A 95 10.80 -5.60 19.37
CA HIS A 95 11.63 -5.79 20.56
C HIS A 95 12.38 -4.53 21.01
N THR A 96 12.80 -3.71 20.06
CA THR A 96 13.65 -2.51 20.29
C THR A 96 12.91 -1.21 20.06
N GLY A 97 11.69 -1.27 19.52
CA GLY A 97 10.87 -0.10 19.19
C GLY A 97 11.34 0.64 17.93
N HIS A 98 10.49 1.53 17.42
CA HIS A 98 10.85 2.38 16.29
C HIS A 98 11.92 3.40 16.73
N PRO A 99 13.06 3.58 16.03
CA PRO A 99 14.13 4.49 16.44
C PRO A 99 13.67 5.93 16.75
N ALA A 100 12.68 6.42 16.01
CA ALA A 100 12.10 7.76 16.25
C ALA A 100 11.35 7.89 17.60
N HIS A 101 11.03 6.77 18.27
CA HIS A 101 10.36 6.74 19.57
C HIS A 101 11.31 6.32 20.69
N THR A 102 12.53 5.87 20.36
CA THR A 102 13.47 5.28 21.32
C THR A 102 14.78 6.05 21.43
N ALA A 103 15.09 6.97 20.51
CA ALA A 103 16.09 7.99 20.74
C ALA A 103 15.58 8.97 21.80
N ALA A 104 16.24 9.02 22.96
CA ALA A 104 16.00 10.01 23.99
C ALA A 104 16.08 11.42 23.37
N SER A 105 14.98 12.17 23.51
CA SER A 105 14.95 13.61 23.25
C SER A 105 15.86 14.35 24.24
#